data_AF-A0A9X0AA27-F1
#
_entry.id   AF-A0A9X0AA27-F1
#
_cell.length_a   1.000
_cell.length_b   1.000
_cell.length_c   1.000
_cell.angle_alpha   90.00
_cell.angle_beta   90.00
_cell.angle_gamma   90.00
#
_symmetry.space_group_name_H-M   'P 1'
#
loop_
_entity.id
_entity.type
_entity.pdbx_description
1 polymer ?
#
loop_
_entity_poly.entity_id
_entity_poly.type
_entity_poly.pdbx_seq_one_letter_code
_entity_poly.pdbx_strand_id
1 'polypeptide(L)'
;MGGFSRVHFDWIPPSENPNPTPSENKNGHVQFHGNISIDLPPNKPQIQRSGYAAWRTLDRPSTIFGKSLWNIDAYALLALRIKSDGRKYFVNIQTESIVPTDIHQHRLYARRPGEWETVLIKWNEFVRTNHGVVVEPQGEMLRQKVRTVGIGLIDRVPGDFRLCVERIWATNGLSGADLEEDGRREEGQLKSKHGANIRWSEEKTGKGPS
;
A
#
# COMPACT_ATOMS: atom_id res chain seq x y z
N MET A 1 15.63 -18.36 -3.35
CA MET A 1 14.16 -18.43 -3.52
C MET A 1 13.81 -19.90 -3.73
N GLY A 2 12.91 -20.49 -2.95
CA GLY A 2 12.55 -21.91 -3.14
C GLY A 2 11.74 -22.57 -2.01
N GLY A 3 10.74 -21.87 -1.49
CA GLY A 3 9.73 -22.49 -0.62
C GLY A 3 8.58 -23.10 -1.42
N PHE A 4 7.59 -23.65 -0.72
CA PHE A 4 6.36 -24.20 -1.32
C PHE A 4 5.25 -23.15 -1.52
N SER A 5 5.53 -21.88 -1.22
CA SER A 5 4.60 -20.78 -1.47
C SER A 5 4.29 -20.65 -2.96
N ARG A 6 3.03 -20.36 -3.28
CA ARG A 6 2.54 -20.10 -4.64
C ARG A 6 2.10 -18.65 -4.74
N VAL A 7 2.41 -18.03 -5.87
CA VAL A 7 2.13 -16.61 -6.13
C VAL A 7 1.64 -16.43 -7.56
N HIS A 8 0.59 -15.62 -7.70
CA HIS A 8 -0.05 -15.24 -8.94
C HIS A 8 -0.21 -13.71 -8.98
N PHE A 9 -0.20 -13.15 -10.19
CA PHE A 9 -0.28 -11.71 -10.43
C PHE A 9 -1.08 -11.48 -11.70
N ASP A 10 -2.40 -11.44 -11.55
CA ASP A 10 -3.34 -11.54 -12.67
C ASP A 10 -4.08 -10.22 -12.88
N TRP A 11 -4.30 -9.84 -14.13
CA TRP A 11 -5.16 -8.72 -14.49
C TRP A 11 -6.63 -9.15 -14.41
N ILE A 12 -7.45 -8.31 -13.77
CA ILE A 12 -8.89 -8.48 -13.62
C ILE A 12 -9.58 -7.31 -14.34
N PRO A 13 -10.53 -7.58 -15.26
CA PRO A 13 -11.25 -6.52 -15.96
C PRO A 13 -12.17 -5.72 -15.01
N PRO A 14 -12.62 -4.53 -15.43
CA PRO A 14 -13.68 -3.78 -14.76
C PRO A 14 -14.93 -4.62 -14.46
N SER A 15 -15.65 -4.28 -13.39
CA SER A 15 -16.99 -4.81 -13.14
C SER A 15 -17.97 -4.36 -14.22
N GLU A 16 -18.79 -5.28 -14.70
CA GLU A 16 -19.90 -5.00 -15.63
C GLU A 16 -21.15 -4.48 -14.90
N ASN A 17 -21.15 -4.51 -13.56
CA ASN A 17 -22.26 -4.01 -12.76
C ASN A 17 -22.34 -2.47 -12.87
N PRO A 18 -23.47 -1.90 -13.34
CA PRO A 18 -23.63 -0.45 -13.45
C PRO A 18 -23.63 0.27 -12.09
N ASN A 19 -23.92 -0.45 -11.01
CA ASN A 19 -23.88 0.05 -9.63
C ASN A 19 -23.00 -0.88 -8.77
N PRO A 20 -21.67 -0.80 -8.90
CA PRO A 20 -20.75 -1.71 -8.23
C PRO A 20 -20.86 -1.58 -6.71
N THR A 21 -20.85 -2.72 -6.01
CA THR A 21 -20.73 -2.75 -4.55
C THR A 21 -19.36 -2.22 -4.09
N PRO A 22 -19.16 -1.86 -2.81
CA PRO A 22 -17.84 -1.47 -2.29
C PRO A 22 -16.72 -2.51 -2.49
N SER A 23 -17.09 -3.77 -2.74
CA SER A 23 -16.15 -4.87 -3.01
C SER A 23 -15.78 -5.03 -4.49
N GLU A 24 -16.54 -4.39 -5.38
CA GLU A 24 -16.36 -4.41 -6.83
C GLU A 24 -15.62 -3.16 -7.32
N ASN A 25 -14.89 -3.29 -8.42
CA ASN A 25 -14.17 -2.17 -9.02
C ASN A 25 -14.76 -1.81 -10.37
N LYS A 26 -15.08 -0.53 -10.59
CA LYS A 26 -15.48 0.00 -11.91
C LYS A 26 -14.30 0.08 -12.89
N ASN A 27 -13.07 0.00 -12.39
CA ASN A 27 -11.84 -0.01 -13.17
C ASN A 27 -11.22 -1.40 -13.15
N GLY A 28 -10.43 -1.70 -14.17
CA GLY A 28 -9.61 -2.90 -14.18
C GLY A 28 -8.48 -2.78 -13.16
N HIS A 29 -8.05 -3.91 -12.61
CA HIS A 29 -7.08 -3.94 -11.52
C HIS A 29 -6.24 -5.20 -11.56
N VAL A 30 -5.16 -5.22 -10.80
CA VAL A 30 -4.37 -6.44 -10.61
C VAL A 30 -4.75 -7.14 -9.32
N GLN A 31 -4.78 -8.46 -9.35
CA GLN A 31 -4.89 -9.33 -8.19
C GLN A 31 -3.55 -10.02 -7.90
N PHE A 32 -2.94 -9.67 -6.76
CA PHE A 32 -1.77 -10.35 -6.20
C PHE A 32 -2.25 -11.36 -5.17
N HIS A 33 -2.15 -12.65 -5.48
CA HIS A 33 -2.74 -13.72 -4.66
C HIS A 33 -1.94 -15.02 -4.69
N GLY A 34 -2.29 -15.92 -3.79
CA GLY A 34 -1.69 -17.25 -3.73
C GLY A 34 -1.76 -17.84 -2.33
N ASN A 35 -0.80 -18.70 -2.00
CA ASN A 35 -0.73 -19.40 -0.73
C ASN A 35 0.68 -19.32 -0.16
N ILE A 36 0.81 -18.94 1.11
CA ILE A 36 2.07 -18.92 1.84
C ILE A 36 2.29 -20.28 2.51
N SER A 37 3.47 -20.87 2.29
CA SER A 37 3.99 -21.97 3.11
C SER A 37 5.29 -21.53 3.80
N ILE A 38 5.44 -21.98 5.05
CA ILE A 38 6.67 -21.81 5.85
C ILE A 38 7.55 -23.05 5.84
N ASP A 39 7.16 -24.09 5.10
CA ASP A 39 7.94 -25.32 5.03
C ASP A 39 9.26 -25.08 4.29
N LEU A 40 10.33 -25.68 4.82
CA LEU A 40 11.63 -25.64 4.19
C LEU A 40 11.83 -26.93 3.39
N PRO A 41 12.31 -26.84 2.14
CA PRO A 41 12.55 -28.02 1.32
C PRO A 41 13.61 -28.93 1.97
N PRO A 42 13.29 -30.20 2.27
CA PRO A 42 14.18 -31.10 3.01
C PRO A 42 15.50 -31.36 2.27
N ASN A 43 15.49 -31.28 0.94
CA ASN A 43 16.64 -31.58 0.09
C ASN A 43 17.45 -30.32 -0.32
N LYS A 44 17.15 -29.15 0.25
CA LYS A 44 17.83 -27.89 -0.10
C LYS A 44 18.17 -27.06 1.16
N PRO A 45 19.21 -27.46 1.94
CA PRO A 45 19.56 -26.82 3.20
C PRO A 45 20.02 -25.35 3.06
N GLN A 46 20.37 -24.91 1.85
CA GLN A 46 20.67 -23.51 1.54
C GLN A 46 19.44 -22.57 1.65
N ILE A 47 18.23 -23.13 1.68
CA ILE A 47 16.99 -22.37 1.84
C ILE A 47 16.65 -22.29 3.32
N GLN A 48 17.07 -21.21 3.96
CA GLN A 48 16.91 -20.99 5.40
C GLN A 48 15.65 -20.19 5.77
N ARG A 49 15.01 -19.54 4.79
CA ARG A 49 13.82 -18.68 5.01
C ARG A 49 12.81 -18.89 3.87
N SER A 50 11.57 -19.16 4.25
CA SER A 50 10.37 -19.27 3.41
C SER A 50 9.28 -18.33 3.95
N GLY A 51 8.04 -18.43 3.45
CA GLY A 51 6.93 -17.68 4.03
C GLY A 51 6.76 -16.23 3.55
N TYR A 52 7.28 -15.88 2.36
CA TYR A 52 7.08 -14.55 1.78
C TYR A 52 6.60 -14.61 0.34
N ALA A 53 5.88 -13.58 -0.07
CA ALA A 53 5.49 -13.32 -1.45
C ALA A 53 5.66 -11.82 -1.71
N ALA A 54 6.24 -11.43 -2.84
CA ALA A 54 6.38 -10.02 -3.17
C ALA A 54 6.47 -9.82 -4.68
N TRP A 55 6.06 -8.63 -5.12
CA TRP A 55 6.29 -8.14 -6.47
C TRP A 55 6.83 -6.72 -6.40
N ARG A 56 7.43 -6.27 -7.49
CA ARG A 56 7.81 -4.87 -7.70
C ARG A 56 7.73 -4.52 -9.18
N THR A 57 7.56 -3.23 -9.48
CA THR A 57 7.63 -2.74 -10.85
C THR A 57 9.01 -2.99 -11.45
N LEU A 58 9.06 -3.09 -12.78
CA LEU A 58 10.32 -3.06 -13.50
C LEU A 58 11.01 -1.70 -13.32
N ASP A 59 12.33 -1.70 -13.38
CA ASP A 59 13.08 -0.46 -13.54
C ASP A 59 12.67 0.21 -14.87
N ARG A 60 12.63 1.53 -14.90
CA ARG A 60 12.39 2.26 -16.14
C ARG A 60 13.53 1.96 -17.13
N PRO A 61 13.23 1.76 -18.42
CA PRO A 61 14.27 1.59 -19.44
C PRO A 61 15.27 2.74 -19.42
N SER A 62 16.55 2.41 -19.53
CA SER A 62 17.61 3.41 -19.68
C SER A 62 17.43 4.19 -20.98
N THR A 63 17.80 5.46 -20.95
CA THR A 63 17.92 6.30 -22.15
C THR A 63 19.39 6.51 -22.50
N ILE A 64 19.69 7.17 -23.61
CA ILE A 64 21.06 7.62 -23.96
C ILE A 64 21.65 8.59 -22.92
N PHE A 65 20.80 9.19 -22.07
CA PHE A 65 21.20 10.08 -20.98
C PHE A 65 21.35 9.36 -19.63
N GLY A 66 21.28 8.03 -19.62
CA GLY A 66 21.46 7.20 -18.43
C GLY A 66 20.16 6.60 -17.88
N LYS A 67 20.19 6.23 -16.60
CA LYS A 67 19.06 5.57 -15.92
C LYS A 67 17.87 6.50 -15.80
N SER A 68 16.71 6.03 -16.25
CA SER A 68 15.44 6.72 -16.03
C SER A 68 14.96 6.49 -14.60
N LEU A 69 14.70 7.57 -13.85
CA LEU A 69 14.22 7.51 -12.47
C LEU A 69 12.93 8.33 -12.33
N TRP A 70 12.15 8.04 -11.31
CA TRP A 70 10.98 8.83 -10.94
C TRP A 70 11.39 9.93 -9.96
N ASN A 71 11.00 11.16 -10.30
CA ASN A 71 11.05 12.30 -9.41
C ASN A 71 9.65 12.53 -8.82
N ILE A 72 9.51 12.26 -7.51
CA ILE A 72 8.26 12.42 -6.76
C ILE A 72 8.33 13.55 -5.73
N ASP A 73 9.36 14.39 -5.78
CA ASP A 73 9.66 15.38 -4.74
C ASP A 73 8.57 16.45 -4.59
N ALA A 74 7.89 16.78 -5.69
CA ALA A 74 6.75 17.69 -5.70
C ALA A 74 5.48 17.14 -5.02
N TYR A 75 5.50 15.88 -4.58
CA TYR A 75 4.34 15.20 -3.98
C TYR A 75 4.64 14.79 -2.54
N ALA A 76 3.72 15.08 -1.62
CA ALA A 76 3.86 14.78 -0.21
C ALA A 76 3.49 13.33 0.16
N LEU A 77 2.66 12.67 -0.66
CA LEU A 77 2.01 11.40 -0.34
C LEU A 77 2.17 10.38 -1.46
N LEU A 78 2.26 9.11 -1.06
CA LEU A 78 1.93 7.95 -1.89
C LEU A 78 0.47 7.57 -1.66
N ALA A 79 -0.31 7.47 -2.72
CA ALA A 79 -1.66 6.96 -2.71
C ALA A 79 -1.74 5.56 -3.35
N LEU A 80 -2.47 4.65 -2.71
CA LEU A 80 -2.74 3.30 -3.24
C LEU A 80 -4.23 3.01 -3.14
N ARG A 81 -4.87 2.69 -4.26
CA ARG A 81 -6.25 2.20 -4.31
C ARG A 81 -6.23 0.67 -4.29
N ILE A 82 -6.69 0.09 -3.19
CA ILE A 82 -6.51 -1.32 -2.86
C ILE A 82 -7.79 -1.98 -2.36
N LYS A 83 -7.84 -3.30 -2.44
CA LYS A 83 -8.75 -4.14 -1.66
C LYS A 83 -7.94 -5.27 -1.02
N SER A 84 -7.90 -5.30 0.31
CA SER A 84 -7.08 -6.23 1.09
C SER A 84 -7.92 -7.34 1.71
N ASP A 85 -7.35 -8.53 1.85
CA ASP A 85 -7.89 -9.63 2.66
C ASP A 85 -7.68 -9.45 4.18
N GLY A 86 -7.01 -8.38 4.60
CA GLY A 86 -6.71 -8.10 6.01
C GLY A 86 -5.33 -8.59 6.47
N ARG A 87 -4.55 -9.25 5.60
CA ARG A 87 -3.16 -9.62 5.91
C ARG A 87 -2.22 -8.41 6.01
N LYS A 88 -1.04 -8.65 6.59
CA LYS A 88 -0.03 -7.62 6.84
C LYS A 88 0.90 -7.45 5.64
N TYR A 89 0.46 -6.64 4.68
CA TYR A 89 1.28 -6.25 3.54
C TYR A 89 2.20 -5.07 3.86
N PHE A 90 3.29 -4.95 3.11
CA PHE A 90 4.26 -3.87 3.17
C PHE A 90 4.46 -3.27 1.78
N VAL A 91 4.39 -1.95 1.70
CA VAL A 91 4.78 -1.19 0.51
C VAL A 91 6.30 -0.98 0.58
N ASN A 92 6.97 -1.29 -0.52
CA ASN A 92 8.41 -1.23 -0.67
C ASN A 92 8.77 -0.22 -1.76
N ILE A 93 9.60 0.77 -1.45
CA ILE A 93 10.13 1.74 -2.40
C ILE A 93 11.64 1.55 -2.49
N GLN A 94 12.14 1.31 -3.71
CA GLN A 94 13.57 1.30 -3.97
C GLN A 94 13.96 2.63 -4.60
N THR A 95 14.96 3.30 -4.01
CA THR A 95 15.59 4.49 -4.59
C THR A 95 17.00 4.14 -5.05
N GLU A 96 17.66 5.03 -5.78
CA GLU A 96 19.13 4.97 -5.82
C GLU A 96 19.67 5.14 -4.38
N SER A 97 20.53 4.22 -3.98
CA SER A 97 21.29 4.23 -2.73
C SER A 97 22.69 3.71 -3.02
N ILE A 98 23.66 4.08 -2.17
CA ILE A 98 25.01 3.50 -2.17
C ILE A 98 24.92 1.99 -1.97
N VAL A 99 23.98 1.54 -1.12
CA VAL A 99 23.73 0.13 -0.87
C VAL A 99 22.52 -0.30 -1.71
N PRO A 100 22.71 -1.09 -2.79
CA PRO A 100 21.62 -1.41 -3.73
C PRO A 100 20.48 -2.22 -3.12
N THR A 101 20.75 -2.88 -1.98
CA THR A 101 19.78 -3.69 -1.23
C THR A 101 18.93 -2.87 -0.25
N ASP A 102 19.17 -1.55 -0.14
CA ASP A 102 18.33 -0.67 0.66
C ASP A 102 16.92 -0.56 0.05
N ILE A 103 15.94 -0.72 0.92
CA ILE A 103 14.53 -0.60 0.59
C ILE A 103 13.86 0.22 1.69
N HIS A 104 13.07 1.19 1.28
CA HIS A 104 12.20 1.94 2.16
C HIS A 104 10.88 1.19 2.29
N GLN A 105 10.52 0.79 3.51
CA GLN A 105 9.35 -0.04 3.78
C GLN A 105 8.34 0.69 4.65
N HIS A 106 7.06 0.53 4.34
CA HIS A 106 5.96 0.98 5.18
C HIS A 106 4.87 -0.09 5.22
N ARG A 107 4.26 -0.31 6.38
CA ARG A 107 3.16 -1.26 6.51
C ARG A 107 1.90 -0.72 5.82
N LEU A 108 1.26 -1.52 4.98
CA LEU A 108 0.02 -1.16 4.32
C LEU A 108 -1.14 -1.40 5.31
N TYR A 109 -1.78 -0.32 5.76
CA TYR A 109 -2.92 -0.38 6.67
C TYR A 109 -4.23 -0.27 5.89
N ALA A 110 -4.91 -1.40 5.72
CA ALA A 110 -6.29 -1.43 5.23
C ALA A 110 -7.24 -1.24 6.41
N ARG A 111 -8.14 -0.25 6.32
CA ARG A 111 -9.21 0.03 7.28
C ARG A 111 -10.44 -0.82 7.03
N ARG A 112 -10.68 -1.23 5.77
CA ARG A 112 -11.87 -1.98 5.35
C ARG A 112 -11.48 -3.23 4.54
N PRO A 113 -11.01 -4.30 5.21
CA PRO A 113 -10.75 -5.57 4.53
C PRO A 113 -11.98 -6.05 3.74
N GLY A 114 -11.77 -6.49 2.52
CA GLY A 114 -12.84 -6.92 1.60
C GLY A 114 -13.50 -5.81 0.78
N GLU A 115 -13.27 -4.54 1.10
CA GLU A 115 -13.74 -3.39 0.32
C GLU A 115 -12.58 -2.64 -0.32
N TRP A 116 -12.89 -1.91 -1.39
CA TRP A 116 -11.94 -1.01 -2.00
C TRP A 116 -11.78 0.26 -1.17
N GLU A 117 -10.54 0.61 -0.84
CA GLU A 117 -10.20 1.88 -0.20
C GLU A 117 -8.93 2.51 -0.79
N THR A 118 -8.77 3.81 -0.55
CA THR A 118 -7.56 4.55 -0.88
C THR A 118 -6.73 4.78 0.37
N VAL A 119 -5.52 4.23 0.41
CA VAL A 119 -4.55 4.43 1.49
C VAL A 119 -3.59 5.54 1.09
N LEU A 120 -3.35 6.48 2.01
CA LEU A 120 -2.36 7.55 1.84
C LEU A 120 -1.22 7.33 2.83
N ILE A 121 0.02 7.39 2.35
CA ILE A 121 1.23 7.19 3.15
C ILE A 121 2.16 8.38 2.91
N LYS A 122 2.67 9.00 3.97
CA LYS A 122 3.67 10.07 3.79
C LYS A 122 5.02 9.44 3.48
N TRP A 123 5.77 10.08 2.60
CA TRP A 123 7.10 9.57 2.22
C TRP A 123 8.08 9.47 3.39
N ASN A 124 7.95 10.34 4.40
CA ASN A 124 8.79 10.31 5.61
C ASN A 124 8.37 9.26 6.65
N GLU A 125 7.26 8.56 6.44
CA GLU A 125 6.84 7.43 7.30
C GLU A 125 7.52 6.12 6.88
N PHE A 126 8.12 6.07 5.68
CA PHE A 126 8.87 4.91 5.24
C PHE A 126 10.17 4.75 6.01
N VAL A 127 10.41 3.53 6.48
CA VAL A 127 11.62 3.16 7.23
C VAL A 127 12.62 2.50 6.28
N ARG A 128 13.88 2.96 6.29
CA ARG A 128 14.93 2.32 5.51
C ARG A 128 15.36 0.99 6.15
N THR A 129 15.36 -0.05 5.33
CA THR A 129 15.74 -1.41 5.73
C THR A 129 16.73 -2.01 4.76
N ASN A 130 17.56 -2.91 5.26
CA ASN A 130 18.46 -3.73 4.47
C ASN A 130 18.32 -5.18 4.92
N HIS A 131 17.94 -6.07 4.00
CA HIS A 131 17.60 -7.47 4.32
C HIS A 131 16.60 -7.63 5.48
N GLY A 132 15.69 -6.65 5.67
CA GLY A 132 14.68 -6.63 6.73
C GLY A 132 15.18 -6.14 8.09
N VAL A 133 16.44 -5.69 8.18
CA VAL A 133 16.99 -5.03 9.37
C VAL A 133 16.92 -3.52 9.16
N VAL A 134 16.45 -2.78 10.17
CA VAL A 134 16.44 -1.32 10.15
C VAL A 134 17.87 -0.81 10.13
N VAL A 135 18.19 0.07 9.18
CA VAL A 135 19.55 0.60 9.01
C VAL A 135 19.60 2.07 9.43
N GLU A 136 20.48 2.38 10.37
CA GLU A 136 20.86 3.75 10.70
C GLU A 136 22.08 4.19 9.87
N PRO A 137 22.18 5.48 9.49
CA PRO A 137 21.25 6.58 9.77
C PRO A 137 19.97 6.48 8.93
N GLN A 138 18.81 6.81 9.51
CA GLN A 138 17.55 6.95 8.77
C GLN A 138 17.59 8.26 7.96
N GLY A 139 18.43 8.29 6.93
CA GLY A 139 18.42 9.39 5.97
C GLY A 139 17.06 9.46 5.27
N GLU A 140 16.63 10.66 4.91
CA GLU A 140 15.40 10.82 4.15
C GLU A 140 15.46 10.05 2.82
N MET A 141 14.35 9.42 2.46
CA MET A 141 14.24 8.72 1.19
C MET A 141 14.52 9.67 0.02
N LEU A 142 15.38 9.27 -0.91
CA LEU A 142 15.78 10.09 -2.05
C LEU A 142 14.66 10.19 -3.11
N ARG A 143 13.69 11.08 -2.87
CA ARG A 143 12.45 11.27 -3.65
C ARG A 143 12.68 11.61 -5.13
N GLN A 144 13.83 12.18 -5.46
CA GLN A 144 14.22 12.52 -6.83
C GLN A 144 14.64 11.30 -7.67
N LYS A 145 14.94 10.18 -7.01
CA LYS A 145 15.62 9.02 -7.60
C LYS A 145 14.92 7.70 -7.29
N VAL A 146 13.59 7.70 -7.36
CA VAL A 146 12.80 6.49 -7.14
C VAL A 146 12.92 5.57 -8.35
N ARG A 147 13.20 4.28 -8.09
CA ARG A 147 13.35 3.25 -9.12
C ARG A 147 12.09 2.41 -9.26
N THR A 148 11.65 1.82 -8.15
CA THR A 148 10.56 0.85 -8.16
C THR A 148 9.66 1.02 -6.95
N VAL A 149 8.39 0.65 -7.14
CA VAL A 149 7.43 0.38 -6.06
C VAL A 149 7.08 -1.09 -6.10
N GLY A 150 6.87 -1.69 -4.94
CA GLY A 150 6.45 -3.06 -4.80
C GLY A 150 5.61 -3.27 -3.56
N ILE A 151 4.95 -4.42 -3.50
CA ILE A 151 4.21 -4.85 -2.32
C ILE A 151 4.65 -6.25 -1.96
N GLY A 152 4.91 -6.47 -0.67
CA GLY A 152 5.31 -7.75 -0.12
C GLY A 152 4.45 -8.17 1.07
N LEU A 153 4.23 -9.48 1.18
CA LEU A 153 3.72 -10.16 2.35
C LEU A 153 4.89 -10.87 3.03
N ILE A 154 5.19 -10.48 4.27
CA ILE A 154 6.31 -11.01 5.07
C ILE A 154 5.85 -11.45 6.47
N ASP A 155 4.55 -11.69 6.64
CA ASP A 155 3.93 -12.05 7.91
C ASP A 155 4.28 -13.47 8.39
N ARG A 156 4.80 -14.32 7.50
CA ARG A 156 5.08 -15.75 7.73
C ARG A 156 3.89 -16.52 8.28
N VAL A 157 2.68 -16.07 7.97
CA VAL A 157 1.44 -16.77 8.34
C VAL A 157 1.08 -17.69 7.18
N PRO A 158 1.07 -19.03 7.37
CA PRO A 158 0.66 -19.94 6.32
C PRO A 158 -0.76 -19.68 5.82
N GLY A 159 -1.07 -20.13 4.62
CA GLY A 159 -2.41 -20.05 4.05
C GLY A 159 -2.57 -18.99 2.96
N ASP A 160 -3.81 -18.81 2.53
CA ASP A 160 -4.12 -18.01 1.35
C ASP A 160 -3.97 -16.51 1.64
N PHE A 161 -3.54 -15.79 0.61
CA PHE A 161 -3.48 -14.34 0.61
C PHE A 161 -4.06 -13.75 -0.67
N ARG A 162 -4.64 -12.57 -0.57
CA ARG A 162 -5.17 -11.81 -1.71
C ARG A 162 -5.12 -10.30 -1.44
N LEU A 163 -4.45 -9.58 -2.32
CA LEU A 163 -4.46 -8.13 -2.39
C LEU A 163 -4.78 -7.70 -3.82
N CYS A 164 -5.84 -6.93 -3.99
CA CYS A 164 -6.10 -6.26 -5.26
C CYS A 164 -5.53 -4.84 -5.23
N VAL A 165 -4.95 -4.42 -6.35
CA VAL A 165 -4.38 -3.08 -6.54
C VAL A 165 -4.89 -2.53 -7.87
N GLU A 166 -5.60 -1.42 -7.81
CA GLU A 166 -6.08 -0.71 -9.00
C GLU A 166 -5.03 0.26 -9.51
N ARG A 167 -4.56 1.15 -8.64
CA ARG A 167 -3.61 2.21 -8.98
C ARG A 167 -2.74 2.60 -7.81
N ILE A 168 -1.53 3.05 -8.13
CA ILE A 168 -0.53 3.59 -7.22
C ILE A 168 -0.03 4.91 -7.83
N TRP A 169 -0.08 6.01 -7.09
CA TRP A 169 0.33 7.32 -7.61
C TRP A 169 0.87 8.24 -6.52
N ALA A 170 1.69 9.21 -6.91
CA ALA A 170 2.16 10.27 -6.02
C ALA A 170 1.17 11.44 -6.05
N THR A 171 0.87 12.05 -4.89
CA THR A 171 -0.09 13.15 -4.79
C THR A 171 0.18 14.08 -3.60
N ASN A 172 -0.48 15.24 -3.57
CA ASN A 172 -0.53 16.16 -2.42
C ASN A 172 -1.85 16.09 -1.64
N GLY A 173 -2.80 15.25 -2.10
CA GLY A 173 -4.11 15.06 -1.51
C GLY A 173 -4.97 14.15 -2.39
N LEU A 174 -6.20 13.87 -1.98
CA LEU A 174 -7.17 13.22 -2.87
C LEU A 174 -7.94 14.29 -3.64
N SER A 175 -8.19 14.07 -4.93
CA SER A 175 -9.11 14.92 -5.68
C SER A 175 -10.55 14.72 -5.18
N GLY A 176 -11.47 15.62 -5.52
CA GLY A 176 -12.89 15.47 -5.15
C GLY A 176 -13.46 14.12 -5.59
N ALA A 177 -13.16 13.69 -6.82
CA ALA A 177 -13.58 12.40 -7.35
C ALA A 177 -12.96 11.22 -6.59
N ASP A 178 -11.69 11.30 -6.18
CA ASP A 178 -11.04 10.24 -5.40
C ASP A 178 -11.55 10.17 -3.95
N LEU A 179 -11.96 11.30 -3.37
CA LEU A 179 -12.58 11.38 -2.05
C LEU A 179 -13.97 10.74 -2.05
N GLU A 180 -14.79 11.08 -3.05
CA GLU A 180 -16.10 10.48 -3.26
C GLU A 180 -15.99 8.97 -3.49
N GLU A 181 -15.03 8.53 -4.30
CA GLU A 181 -14.77 7.11 -4.57
C GLU A 181 -14.27 6.34 -3.34
N ASP A 182 -13.41 6.93 -2.52
CA ASP A 182 -13.02 6.28 -1.26
C ASP A 182 -14.19 6.25 -0.27
N GLY A 183 -15.17 7.15 -0.41
CA GLY A 183 -16.31 7.24 0.51
C GLY A 183 -15.87 7.55 1.95
N ARG A 184 -14.74 8.27 2.11
CA ARG A 184 -14.31 8.74 3.43
C ARG A 184 -15.38 9.65 3.99
N ARG A 185 -16.17 9.14 4.93
CA ARG A 185 -16.77 10.02 5.93
C ARG A 185 -15.60 10.57 6.72
N GLU A 186 -15.33 11.88 6.58
CA GLU A 186 -14.47 12.58 7.51
C GLU A 186 -15.10 12.44 8.91
N GLU A 187 -14.71 11.43 9.67
CA GLU A 187 -14.86 11.51 11.12
C GLU A 187 -13.94 12.65 11.54
N GLY A 188 -14.53 13.83 11.72
CA GLY A 188 -13.83 15.04 12.13
C GLY A 188 -12.89 14.72 13.29
N GLN A 189 -11.59 14.81 13.03
CA GLN A 189 -10.56 14.57 14.02
C GLN A 189 -10.43 15.78 14.93
N LEU A 190 -11.45 16.03 15.74
CA LEU A 190 -11.33 16.82 16.96
C LEU A 190 -11.66 15.91 18.13
N LYS A 191 -10.64 15.18 18.56
CA LYS A 191 -10.67 14.51 19.86
C LYS A 191 -10.50 15.57 20.93
N SER A 192 -11.44 15.64 21.87
CA SER A 192 -11.24 16.36 23.14
C SER A 192 -9.96 15.83 23.83
N LYS A 193 -9.34 16.62 24.72
CA LYS A 193 -8.19 16.19 25.55
C LYS A 193 -8.40 14.84 26.28
N HIS A 194 -9.64 14.34 26.34
CA HIS A 194 -10.02 13.07 26.96
C HIS A 194 -10.47 11.98 25.97
N GLY A 195 -10.19 12.11 24.66
CA GLY A 195 -10.34 11.01 23.70
C GLY A 195 -11.77 10.64 23.28
N ALA A 196 -12.79 11.40 23.69
CA ALA A 196 -14.17 11.20 23.22
C ALA A 196 -14.41 11.91 21.87
N ASN A 197 -15.15 11.24 20.97
CA ASN A 197 -15.62 11.79 19.69
C ASN A 197 -16.75 12.80 19.95
N ILE A 198 -16.58 14.03 19.46
CA ILE A 198 -17.62 15.07 19.55
C ILE A 198 -18.46 15.01 18.28
N ARG A 199 -19.74 14.66 18.42
CA ARG A 199 -20.72 14.68 17.33
C ARG A 199 -21.48 15.99 17.41
N TRP A 200 -21.29 16.89 16.44
CA TRP A 200 -22.13 18.08 16.33
C TRP A 200 -23.50 17.67 15.81
N SER A 201 -24.52 17.77 16.65
CA SER A 201 -25.91 17.79 16.22
C SER A 201 -26.30 19.24 15.94
N GLU A 202 -26.49 19.58 14.67
CA GLU A 202 -27.31 20.74 14.30
C GLU A 202 -28.78 20.37 14.50
N GLU A 203 -29.45 21.05 15.42
CA GLU A 203 -30.89 21.37 15.47
C GLU A 203 -31.10 22.21 16.75
N LYS A 204 -31.86 23.31 16.81
CA LYS A 204 -32.67 24.03 15.83
C LYS A 204 -32.97 25.40 16.45
N THR A 205 -32.96 26.42 15.62
CA THR A 205 -33.64 27.69 15.86
C THR A 205 -35.13 27.46 16.16
N GLY A 206 -35.68 28.15 17.16
CA GLY A 206 -37.10 28.47 17.24
C GLY A 206 -37.85 28.09 18.53
N LYS A 207 -38.00 29.07 19.43
CA LYS A 207 -39.29 29.50 20.02
C LYS A 207 -39.08 30.66 20.99
N GLY A 208 -39.54 31.86 20.64
CA GLY A 208 -40.17 32.75 21.63
C GLY A 208 -41.68 32.48 21.65
N PRO A 209 -42.51 33.28 22.34
CA PRO A 209 -42.33 33.99 23.61
C PRO A 209 -43.31 33.48 24.70
N SER A 210 -43.13 33.89 25.95
CA SER A 210 -44.19 34.13 26.95
C SER A 210 -43.63 35.03 28.04
#